data_AF-A0ABD4TD94-F1
#
_entry.id   AF-A0ABD4TD94-F1
#
_cell.length_a   1.000
_cell.length_b   1.000
_cell.length_c   1.000
_cell.angle_alpha   90.00
_cell.angle_beta   90.00
_cell.angle_gamma   90.00
#
_symmetry.space_group_name_H-M   'P 1'
#
loop_
_entity.id
_entity.type
_entity.pdbx_description
1 polymer ?
#
loop_
_entity_poly.entity_id
_entity_poly.type
_entity_poly.pdbx_seq_one_letter_code
_entity_poly.pdbx_strand_id
1 'polypeptide(L)'
;MNRHFEERYRETFALPEDALQERKSGTMRIATFQFNWVFGEADGYEYMEFYRFHRFGDEHARIWEDGTVEQLDTLETMYAYNPEIPGDEERKREESAQRYESLLEELLDAGLLEEVPGHTAVNTFLVLREDEE
;
A
#
# COMPACT_ATOMS: atom_id res chain seq x y z
N MET A 1 -0.71 -14.42 23.19
CA MET A 1 -0.16 -14.49 21.82
C MET A 1 -1.14 -15.28 20.98
N ASN A 2 -1.80 -14.60 20.04
CA ASN A 2 -2.86 -15.18 19.22
C ASN A 2 -2.21 -15.97 18.08
N ARG A 3 -2.40 -17.31 18.07
CA ARG A 3 -1.73 -18.22 17.13
C ARG A 3 -2.05 -17.88 15.67
N HIS A 4 -3.27 -17.39 15.43
CA HIS A 4 -3.76 -17.01 14.10
C HIS A 4 -2.98 -15.83 13.50
N PHE A 5 -2.59 -14.85 14.32
CA PHE A 5 -1.77 -13.71 13.91
C PHE A 5 -0.42 -14.20 13.33
N GLU A 6 0.34 -14.94 14.13
CA GLU A 6 1.70 -15.39 13.79
C GLU A 6 1.73 -16.35 12.59
N GLU A 7 0.75 -17.26 12.50
CA GLU A 7 0.64 -18.19 11.38
C GLU A 7 0.42 -17.44 10.06
N ARG A 8 -0.45 -16.43 10.03
CA ARG A 8 -0.73 -15.64 8.82
C ARG A 8 0.47 -14.82 8.36
N TYR A 9 1.24 -14.21 9.27
CA TYR A 9 2.47 -13.50 8.88
C TYR A 9 3.57 -14.43 8.37
N ARG A 10 3.75 -15.58 9.04
CA ARG A 10 4.77 -16.56 8.66
C ARG A 10 4.48 -17.15 7.27
N GLU A 11 3.21 -17.47 6.99
CA GLU A 11 2.80 -18.01 5.69
C GLU A 11 2.90 -16.98 4.56
N THR A 12 2.59 -15.71 4.83
CA THR A 12 2.43 -14.71 3.76
C THR A 12 3.73 -13.96 3.43
N PHE A 13 4.59 -13.68 4.43
CA PHE A 13 5.68 -12.69 4.25
C PHE A 13 7.06 -13.12 4.74
N ALA A 14 7.20 -14.30 5.36
CA ALA A 14 8.47 -14.79 5.93
C ALA A 14 9.19 -13.73 6.79
N LEU A 15 8.42 -12.97 7.58
CA LEU A 15 8.96 -11.97 8.49
C LEU A 15 9.97 -12.59 9.47
N PRO A 16 11.04 -11.87 9.85
CA PRO A 16 11.95 -12.31 10.89
C PRO A 16 11.18 -12.62 12.19
N GLU A 17 11.45 -13.77 12.81
CA GLU A 17 10.73 -14.19 14.03
C GLU A 17 10.92 -13.19 15.18
N ASP A 18 12.12 -12.61 15.29
CA ASP A 18 12.41 -11.56 16.27
C ASP A 18 11.54 -10.31 16.04
N ALA A 19 11.24 -9.95 14.79
CA ALA A 19 10.41 -8.79 14.49
C ALA A 19 8.95 -9.02 14.92
N LEU A 20 8.44 -10.24 14.76
CA LEU A 20 7.13 -10.63 15.26
C LEU A 20 7.11 -10.65 16.80
N GLN A 21 8.11 -11.26 17.43
CA GLN A 21 8.17 -11.39 18.88
C GLN A 21 8.32 -10.04 19.60
N GLU A 22 9.14 -9.14 19.06
CA GLU A 22 9.44 -7.83 19.64
C GLU A 22 8.51 -6.72 19.13
N ARG A 23 7.56 -7.02 18.22
CA ARG A 23 6.71 -6.03 17.54
C ARG A 23 7.53 -4.92 16.89
N LYS A 24 8.62 -5.32 16.25
CA LYS A 24 9.58 -4.39 15.67
C LYS A 24 9.18 -4.08 14.23
N SER A 25 8.82 -2.82 13.98
CA SER A 25 8.64 -2.27 12.63
C SER A 25 9.93 -2.37 11.81
N GLY A 26 9.80 -2.43 10.49
CA GLY A 26 10.97 -2.51 9.64
C GLY A 26 10.66 -2.54 8.15
N THR A 27 11.74 -2.75 7.40
CA THR A 27 11.70 -2.96 5.96
C THR A 27 12.50 -4.20 5.59
N MET A 28 12.09 -4.85 4.51
CA MET A 28 12.80 -5.97 3.92
C MET A 28 12.65 -5.92 2.41
N ARG A 29 13.73 -6.23 1.71
CA ARG A 29 13.72 -6.41 0.27
C ARG A 29 13.75 -7.90 -0.05
N ILE A 30 12.69 -8.42 -0.66
CA ILE A 30 12.63 -9.80 -1.12
C ILE A 30 12.57 -9.78 -2.63
N ALA A 31 13.61 -10.34 -3.28
CA ALA A 31 13.74 -10.36 -4.73
C ALA A 31 13.46 -8.98 -5.38
N THR A 32 12.32 -8.84 -6.06
CA THR A 32 11.91 -7.64 -6.79
C THR A 32 10.96 -6.72 -6.04
N PHE A 33 10.58 -7.03 -4.79
CA PHE A 33 9.68 -6.19 -4.00
C PHE A 33 10.32 -5.64 -2.73
N GLN A 34 9.91 -4.43 -2.38
CA GLN A 34 10.18 -3.81 -1.08
C GLN A 34 8.94 -3.98 -0.21
N PHE A 35 9.14 -4.42 1.01
CA PHE A 35 8.10 -4.70 1.98
C PHE A 35 8.40 -3.91 3.26
N ASN A 36 7.53 -2.97 3.61
CA ASN A 36 7.62 -2.19 4.83
C ASN A 36 6.47 -2.59 5.74
N TRP A 37 6.71 -2.67 7.04
CA TRP A 37 5.68 -3.01 8.02
C TRP A 37 5.85 -2.24 9.31
N VAL A 38 4.71 -1.98 9.95
CA VAL A 38 4.64 -1.38 11.28
C VAL A 38 3.64 -2.12 12.15
N PHE A 39 3.89 -2.11 13.46
CA PHE A 39 2.95 -2.61 14.46
C PHE A 39 2.26 -1.43 15.15
N GLY A 40 0.98 -1.60 15.46
CA GLY A 40 0.19 -0.61 16.16
C GLY A 40 -0.94 -1.25 16.96
N GLU A 41 -1.70 -0.39 17.63
CA GLU A 41 -2.89 -0.78 18.40
C GLU A 41 -4.00 0.24 18.13
N ALA A 42 -5.21 -0.24 17.85
CA ALA A 42 -6.41 0.59 17.73
C ALA A 42 -7.51 0.00 18.62
N ASP A 43 -8.12 0.80 19.49
CA ASP A 43 -9.17 0.37 20.42
C ASP A 43 -8.79 -0.83 21.31
N GLY A 44 -7.50 -0.95 21.67
CA GLY A 44 -6.98 -2.09 22.43
C GLY A 44 -6.78 -3.35 21.61
N TYR A 45 -6.82 -3.23 20.28
CA TYR A 45 -6.68 -4.32 19.32
C TYR A 45 -5.39 -4.17 18.51
N GLU A 46 -4.49 -5.14 18.65
CA GLU A 46 -3.19 -5.10 17.98
C GLU A 46 -3.34 -5.35 16.47
N TYR A 47 -2.49 -4.69 15.68
CA TYR A 47 -2.35 -4.95 14.26
C TYR A 47 -0.89 -4.86 13.81
N MET A 48 -0.60 -5.46 12.66
CA MET A 48 0.47 -4.97 11.80
C MET A 48 -0.09 -4.58 10.44
N GLU A 49 0.35 -3.40 10.01
CA GLU A 49 0.09 -2.81 8.72
C GLU A 49 1.35 -2.95 7.86
N PHE A 50 1.15 -3.20 6.58
CA PHE A 50 2.27 -3.34 5.65
C PHE A 50 1.96 -2.72 4.30
N TYR A 51 3.01 -2.20 3.68
CA TYR A 51 2.98 -1.74 2.31
C TYR A 51 4.05 -2.49 1.50
N ARG A 52 3.64 -3.07 0.37
CA ARG A 52 4.51 -3.80 -0.55
C ARG A 52 4.53 -3.12 -1.91
N PHE A 53 5.72 -2.74 -2.37
CA PHE A 53 5.97 -2.29 -3.73
C PHE A 53 6.30 -3.47 -4.63
N HIS A 54 5.53 -3.68 -5.69
CA HIS A 54 5.81 -4.74 -6.65
C HIS A 54 5.57 -4.27 -8.09
N ARG A 55 6.37 -4.81 -9.02
CA ARG A 55 6.34 -4.43 -10.44
C ARG A 55 4.95 -4.55 -11.09
N PHE A 56 4.09 -5.41 -10.55
CA PHE A 56 2.75 -5.68 -11.08
C PHE A 56 1.62 -5.04 -10.26
N GLY A 57 1.95 -4.19 -9.29
CA GLY A 57 0.98 -3.52 -8.44
C GLY A 57 1.40 -3.58 -6.97
N ASP A 58 1.10 -2.50 -6.28
CA ASP A 58 1.35 -2.38 -4.86
C ASP A 58 0.28 -3.11 -4.06
N GLU A 59 0.60 -3.45 -2.81
CA GLU A 59 -0.34 -4.03 -1.85
C GLU A 59 -0.21 -3.30 -0.53
N HIS A 60 -1.33 -2.82 -0.01
CA HIS A 60 -1.42 -2.17 1.29
C HIS A 60 -2.53 -2.87 2.08
N ALA A 61 -2.20 -3.39 3.26
CA ALA A 61 -3.20 -4.01 4.11
C ALA A 61 -2.79 -3.97 5.58
N ARG A 62 -3.80 -4.11 6.43
CA ARG A 62 -3.68 -4.29 7.88
C ARG A 62 -4.17 -5.67 8.27
N ILE A 63 -3.37 -6.36 9.08
CA ILE A 63 -3.72 -7.66 9.64
C ILE A 63 -3.85 -7.48 11.14
N TRP A 64 -5.03 -7.81 11.66
CA TRP A 64 -5.39 -7.68 13.06
C TRP A 64 -5.03 -8.94 13.86
N GLU A 65 -4.99 -8.83 15.20
CA GLU A 65 -4.58 -9.94 16.08
C GLU A 65 -5.42 -11.22 15.98
N ASP A 66 -6.69 -11.17 15.55
CA ASP A 66 -7.50 -12.36 15.23
C ASP A 66 -7.18 -12.97 13.86
N GLY A 67 -6.35 -12.32 13.06
CA GLY A 67 -6.03 -12.70 11.69
C GLY A 67 -6.98 -12.10 10.65
N THR A 68 -7.90 -11.20 11.03
CA THR A 68 -8.71 -10.43 10.08
C THR A 68 -7.80 -9.55 9.22
N VAL A 69 -8.07 -9.50 7.91
CA VAL A 69 -7.30 -8.70 6.95
C VAL A 69 -8.18 -7.59 6.40
N GLU A 70 -7.71 -6.36 6.53
CA GLU A 70 -8.31 -5.16 5.97
C GLU A 70 -7.43 -4.66 4.82
N GLN A 71 -7.97 -4.60 3.62
CA GLN A 71 -7.28 -4.01 2.47
C GLN A 71 -7.36 -2.48 2.56
N LEU A 72 -6.22 -1.83 2.40
CA LEU A 72 -6.08 -0.38 2.46
C LEU A 72 -5.74 0.19 1.08
N ASP A 73 -5.90 1.49 0.91
CA ASP A 73 -5.64 2.17 -0.35
C ASP A 73 -4.16 2.11 -0.73
N THR A 74 -3.88 1.98 -2.02
CA THR A 74 -2.52 1.97 -2.57
C THR A 74 -2.25 3.25 -3.34
N LEU A 75 -0.97 3.60 -3.51
CA LEU A 75 -0.56 4.75 -4.29
C LEU A 75 -0.91 4.53 -5.77
N GLU A 76 -2.08 5.03 -6.18
CA GLU A 76 -2.52 4.99 -7.57
C GLU A 76 -1.70 5.98 -8.42
N THR A 77 -0.96 5.45 -9.39
CA THR A 77 -0.20 6.26 -10.37
C THR A 77 -0.95 6.51 -11.67
N MET A 78 -2.13 5.90 -11.82
CA MET A 78 -2.96 5.98 -13.01
C MET A 78 -4.37 6.43 -12.62
N TYR A 79 -5.01 7.20 -13.50
CA TYR A 79 -6.41 7.60 -13.35
C TYR A 79 -7.15 7.41 -14.67
N ALA A 80 -8.44 7.09 -14.56
CA ALA A 80 -9.36 7.05 -15.69
C ALA A 80 -10.20 8.33 -15.74
N TYR A 81 -10.56 8.76 -16.94
CA TYR A 81 -11.46 9.89 -17.19
C TYR A 81 -12.39 9.56 -18.35
N ASN A 82 -13.51 10.26 -18.43
CA ASN A 82 -14.47 10.14 -19.52
C ASN A 82 -14.27 11.30 -20.53
N PRO A 83 -13.87 11.02 -21.79
CA PRO A 83 -13.65 12.06 -22.80
C PRO A 83 -14.93 12.78 -23.25
N GLU A 84 -16.12 12.19 -23.03
CA GLU A 84 -17.41 12.80 -23.37
C GLU A 84 -17.83 13.91 -22.39
N ILE A 85 -17.20 13.97 -21.22
CA ILE A 85 -17.47 14.98 -20.19
C ILE A 85 -16.41 16.10 -20.32
N PRO A 86 -16.77 17.33 -20.73
CA PRO A 86 -15.82 18.43 -20.84
C PRO A 86 -15.15 18.74 -19.49
N GLY A 87 -13.82 18.75 -19.47
CA GLY A 87 -13.02 19.02 -18.27
C GLY A 87 -12.82 17.82 -17.33
N ASP A 88 -13.33 16.63 -17.68
CA ASP A 88 -13.22 15.44 -16.82
C ASP A 88 -11.78 14.99 -16.62
N GLU A 89 -10.95 15.09 -17.66
CA GLU A 89 -9.52 14.75 -17.59
C GLU A 89 -8.78 15.61 -16.56
N GLU A 90 -9.00 16.93 -16.58
CA GLU A 90 -8.38 17.86 -15.64
C GLU A 90 -8.85 17.59 -14.22
N ARG A 91 -10.16 17.45 -14.02
CA ARG A 91 -10.76 17.10 -12.72
C ARG A 91 -10.21 15.79 -12.17
N LYS A 92 -10.15 14.73 -12.99
CA LYS A 92 -9.66 13.40 -12.57
C LYS A 92 -8.17 13.40 -12.28
N ARG A 93 -7.41 14.18 -13.02
CA ARG A 93 -5.99 14.40 -12.75
C ARG A 93 -5.77 15.08 -11.40
N GLU A 94 -6.53 16.14 -11.10
CA GLU A 94 -6.44 16.85 -9.82
C GLU A 94 -6.87 15.95 -8.64
N GLU A 95 -7.99 15.22 -8.79
CA GLU A 95 -8.45 14.25 -7.79
C GLU A 95 -7.41 13.15 -7.53
N SER A 96 -6.80 12.61 -8.59
CA SER A 96 -5.76 11.58 -8.48
C SER A 96 -4.51 12.11 -7.79
N ALA A 97 -4.05 13.31 -8.16
CA ALA A 97 -2.89 13.94 -7.53
C ALA A 97 -3.13 14.19 -6.03
N GLN A 98 -4.30 14.71 -5.65
CA GLN A 98 -4.65 14.97 -4.25
C GLN A 98 -4.72 13.68 -3.43
N ARG A 99 -5.33 12.61 -3.97
CA ARG A 99 -5.36 11.30 -3.29
C ARG A 99 -3.97 10.73 -3.11
N TYR A 100 -3.15 10.79 -4.16
CA TYR A 100 -1.77 10.31 -4.13
C TYR A 100 -0.96 11.07 -3.07
N GLU A 101 -1.05 12.40 -3.03
CA GLU A 101 -0.34 13.23 -2.05
C GLU A 101 -0.80 12.94 -0.62
N SER A 102 -2.11 12.82 -0.40
CA SER A 102 -2.68 12.53 0.93
C SER A 102 -2.23 11.16 1.44
N LEU A 103 -2.35 10.12 0.62
CA LEU A 103 -1.93 8.77 1.00
C LEU A 103 -0.41 8.68 1.18
N LEU A 104 0.38 9.39 0.37
CA LEU A 104 1.83 9.44 0.54
C LEU A 104 2.22 10.02 1.91
N GLU A 105 1.55 11.10 2.35
CA GLU A 105 1.74 11.69 3.67
C GLU A 105 1.36 10.70 4.78
N GLU A 106 0.20 10.05 4.68
CA GLU A 106 -0.24 9.03 5.64
C GLU A 106 0.75 7.88 5.78
N LEU A 107 1.29 7.37 4.66
CA LEU A 107 2.25 6.27 4.68
C LEU A 107 3.62 6.69 5.25
N LEU A 108 4.05 7.94 5.03
CA LEU A 108 5.26 8.50 5.63
C LEU A 108 5.09 8.67 7.15
N ASP A 109 3.96 9.22 7.59
CA ASP A 109 3.63 9.42 9.01
C ASP A 109 3.48 8.08 9.75
N ALA A 110 2.92 7.07 9.08
CA ALA A 110 2.82 5.72 9.62
C ALA A 110 4.17 5.00 9.69
N GLY A 111 5.23 5.51 9.06
CA GLY A 111 6.54 4.85 8.98
C GLY A 111 6.58 3.66 8.01
N LEU A 112 5.60 3.58 7.10
CA LEU A 112 5.52 2.57 6.04
C LEU A 112 6.38 2.93 4.83
N LEU A 113 6.97 4.13 4.82
CA LEU A 113 7.92 4.61 3.81
C LEU A 113 9.09 5.31 4.52
N GLU A 114 10.33 4.87 4.26
CA GLU A 114 11.53 5.58 4.73
C GLU A 114 11.84 6.83 3.87
N GLU A 115 11.50 6.79 2.59
CA GLU A 115 11.71 7.86 1.60
C GLU A 115 10.71 7.70 0.45
N VAL A 116 10.38 8.81 -0.24
CA VAL A 116 9.48 8.77 -1.41
C VAL A 116 10.06 7.78 -2.44
N PRO A 117 9.32 6.72 -2.82
CA PRO A 117 9.89 5.67 -3.65
C PRO A 117 10.35 6.23 -5.00
N GLY A 118 11.62 6.11 -5.37
CA GLY A 118 12.13 6.66 -6.64
C GLY A 118 11.43 6.13 -7.92
N HIS A 119 10.59 5.12 -7.80
CA HIS A 119 9.78 4.50 -8.85
C HIS A 119 8.37 5.11 -8.97
N THR A 120 7.87 5.88 -8.00
CA THR A 120 6.64 6.67 -8.18
C THR A 120 6.83 7.88 -9.10
N ALA A 121 8.07 8.17 -9.52
CA ALA A 121 8.36 9.15 -10.55
C ALA A 121 8.02 8.68 -11.99
N VAL A 122 7.56 7.43 -12.19
CA VAL A 122 7.38 6.85 -13.54
C VAL A 122 5.98 6.28 -13.75
N ASN A 123 5.28 6.92 -14.72
CA ASN A 123 4.12 6.52 -15.54
C ASN A 123 2.85 7.33 -15.25
N THR A 124 2.41 8.27 -16.10
CA THR A 124 2.17 8.31 -17.57
C THR A 124 0.89 7.58 -17.99
N PHE A 125 -0.20 8.34 -17.95
CA PHE A 125 -1.34 8.38 -18.87
C PHE A 125 -1.64 7.08 -19.65
N LEU A 126 -2.50 6.22 -19.09
CA LEU A 126 -3.22 5.20 -19.85
C LEU A 126 -4.59 5.76 -20.28
N VAL A 127 -4.61 6.36 -21.47
CA VAL A 127 -5.86 6.63 -22.19
C VAL A 127 -6.42 5.27 -22.63
N LEU A 128 -7.48 4.80 -21.98
CA LEU A 128 -8.36 3.79 -22.55
C LEU A 128 -9.05 4.45 -23.75
N ARG A 129 -8.45 4.34 -24.94
CA ARG A 129 -9.18 4.56 -26.17
C ARG A 129 -10.12 3.37 -26.31
N GLU A 130 -11.41 3.67 -26.38
CA GLU A 130 -12.39 2.70 -26.84
C GLU A 130 -11.94 2.20 -28.21
N ASP A 131 -11.77 0.88 -28.32
CA ASP A 131 -11.65 0.20 -29.60
C ASP A 131 -12.97 0.45 -30.38
N GLU A 132 -12.97 1.43 -31.28
CA GLU A 132 -13.97 1.52 -32.34
C GLU A 132 -13.49 0.65 -33.52
N GLU A 133 -14.19 -0.48 -33.74
CA GLU A 133 -14.13 -1.31 -34.94
C GLU A 133 -14.65 -0.58 -36.20
#